data_AF-A0A151JYQ8-F1
#
_entry.id   AF-A0A151JYQ8-F1
#
_cell.length_a   1.000
_cell.length_b   1.000
_cell.length_c   1.000
_cell.angle_alpha   90.00
_cell.angle_beta   90.00
_cell.angle_gamma   90.00
#
_symmetry.space_group_name_H-M   'P 1'
#
loop_
_entity.id
_entity.type
_entity.pdbx_description
1 polymer ?
#
loop_
_entity_poly.entity_id
_entity_poly.type
_entity_poly.pdbx_seq_one_letter_code
_entity_poly.pdbx_strand_id
1 'polypeptide(L)'
;MYESQVDEFKDDMTTMTNEMCELMKLFHAQKRQLQKIKEMTLKSTYKNMLPDILVGTKKFYGGGFKIKTFSSKINCITDSSASK
;
A
#
# COMPACT_ATOMS: atom_id res chain seq x y z
N MET A 1 17.26 52.30 -18.41
CA MET A 1 15.85 51.87 -18.18
C MET A 1 15.60 50.48 -18.76
N TYR A 2 15.89 50.21 -20.05
CA TYR A 2 15.64 48.89 -20.65
C TYR A 2 16.66 47.80 -20.24
N GLU A 3 17.96 48.13 -20.17
CA GLU A 3 18.98 47.12 -19.81
C GLU A 3 18.86 46.60 -18.37
N SER A 4 18.49 47.47 -17.42
CA SER A 4 18.27 47.08 -16.03
C SER A 4 17.13 46.07 -15.85
N GLN A 5 16.08 46.15 -16.67
CA GLN A 5 14.97 45.17 -16.62
C GLN A 5 15.37 43.82 -17.23
N VAL A 6 16.27 43.83 -18.22
CA VAL A 6 16.75 42.59 -18.87
C VAL A 6 17.65 41.81 -17.92
N ASP A 7 18.45 42.49 -17.11
CA ASP A 7 19.33 41.84 -16.13
C ASP A 7 18.57 41.32 -14.91
N GLU A 8 17.58 42.05 -14.42
CA GLU A 8 16.67 41.58 -13.36
C GLU A 8 15.88 40.33 -13.80
N PHE A 9 15.37 40.33 -15.03
CA PHE A 9 14.69 39.16 -15.59
C PHE A 9 15.60 37.93 -15.70
N LYS A 10 16.88 38.12 -16.06
CA LYS A 10 17.84 37.00 -16.11
C LYS A 10 18.08 36.42 -14.72
N ASP A 11 18.20 37.27 -13.70
CA ASP A 11 18.40 36.84 -12.33
C ASP A 11 17.18 36.04 -11.81
N ASP A 12 15.97 36.54 -12.07
CA ASP A 12 14.72 35.85 -11.76
C ASP A 12 14.63 34.47 -12.43
N MET A 13 15.03 34.38 -13.70
CA MET A 13 15.03 33.11 -14.44
C MET A 13 16.03 32.12 -13.85
N THR A 14 17.19 32.58 -13.39
CA THR A 14 18.15 31.70 -12.71
C THR A 14 17.62 31.23 -11.36
N THR A 15 16.98 32.10 -10.60
CA THR A 15 16.35 31.78 -9.31
C THR A 15 15.25 30.73 -9.48
N MET A 16 14.35 30.96 -10.44
CA MET A 16 13.28 30.02 -10.77
C MET A 16 13.82 28.64 -11.18
N THR A 17 14.89 28.61 -11.98
CA THR A 17 15.52 27.36 -12.42
C THR A 17 16.11 26.59 -11.23
N ASN A 18 16.73 27.30 -10.29
CA ASN A 18 17.31 26.69 -9.09
C ASN A 18 16.21 26.10 -8.18
N GLU A 19 15.15 26.86 -7.91
CA GLU A 19 14.01 26.39 -7.12
C GLU A 19 13.34 25.17 -7.75
N MET A 20 13.17 25.19 -9.07
CA MET A 20 12.59 24.07 -9.81
C MET A 20 13.48 22.83 -9.75
N CYS A 21 14.80 23.00 -9.76
CA CYS A 21 15.75 21.89 -9.57
C CYS A 21 15.60 21.25 -8.18
N GLU A 22 15.51 22.04 -7.12
CA GLU A 22 15.31 21.53 -5.75
C GLU A 22 13.96 20.83 -5.60
N LEU A 23 12.89 21.37 -6.19
CA LEU A 23 11.58 20.71 -6.22
C LEU A 23 11.63 19.36 -6.95
N MET A 24 12.33 19.27 -8.08
CA MET A 24 12.52 18.00 -8.78
C MET A 24 13.28 16.97 -7.92
N LYS A 25 14.35 17.40 -7.22
CA LYS A 25 15.09 16.52 -6.31
C LYS A 25 14.18 15.97 -5.22
N LEU A 26 13.37 16.82 -4.59
CA LEU A 26 12.42 16.42 -3.56
C LEU A 26 11.37 15.43 -4.09
N PHE A 27 10.79 15.72 -5.26
CA PHE A 27 9.82 14.84 -5.90
C PHE A 27 10.42 13.44 -6.16
N HIS A 28 11.63 13.37 -6.72
CA HIS A 28 12.28 12.09 -6.99
C HIS A 28 12.65 11.33 -5.71
N ALA A 29 13.06 12.03 -4.66
CA ALA A 29 13.33 11.43 -3.35
C ALA A 29 12.05 10.81 -2.76
N GLN A 30 10.94 11.54 -2.76
CA GLN A 30 9.64 11.06 -2.29
C GLN A 30 9.14 9.88 -3.12
N LYS A 31 9.24 9.95 -4.46
CA LYS A 31 8.89 8.86 -5.37
C LYS A 31 9.68 7.58 -5.05
N ARG A 32 10.99 7.70 -4.79
CA ARG A 32 11.84 6.57 -4.42
C ARG A 32 11.47 5.99 -3.05
N GLN A 33 11.17 6.82 -2.07
CA GLN A 33 10.70 6.36 -0.76
C GLN A 33 9.37 5.61 -0.88
N LEU A 34 8.41 6.15 -1.64
CA LEU A 34 7.12 5.50 -1.88
C LEU A 34 7.28 4.13 -2.56
N GLN A 35 8.18 4.03 -3.54
CA GLN A 35 8.48 2.75 -4.19
C GLN A 35 9.05 1.73 -3.18
N LYS A 36 10.02 2.14 -2.35
CA LYS A 36 10.57 1.28 -1.29
C LYS A 36 9.50 0.81 -0.31
N ILE A 37 8.60 1.71 0.10
CA ILE A 37 7.47 1.35 0.98
C ILE A 37 6.59 0.32 0.28
N LYS A 38 6.21 0.51 -0.98
CA LYS A 38 5.41 -0.48 -1.72
C LYS A 38 6.09 -1.85 -1.81
N GLU A 39 7.39 -1.88 -2.08
CA GLU A 39 8.17 -3.13 -2.11
C GLU A 39 8.27 -3.79 -0.72
N MET A 40 8.49 -3.01 0.34
CA MET A 40 8.52 -3.49 1.71
C MET A 40 7.16 -3.99 2.18
N THR A 41 6.09 -3.25 1.89
CA THR A 41 4.72 -3.67 2.17
C THR A 41 4.40 -4.94 1.40
N LEU A 42 4.79 -5.08 0.13
CA LEU A 42 4.56 -6.32 -0.62
C LEU A 42 5.32 -7.52 -0.02
N LYS A 43 6.56 -7.33 0.43
CA LYS A 43 7.35 -8.35 1.14
C LYS A 43 6.83 -8.65 2.56
N SER A 44 6.25 -7.66 3.24
CA SER A 44 5.70 -7.74 4.59
C SER A 44 4.28 -8.33 4.60
N THR A 45 3.44 -7.97 3.65
CA THR A 45 2.11 -8.56 3.44
C THR A 45 2.21 -10.04 3.06
N TYR A 46 3.27 -10.46 2.37
CA TYR A 46 3.59 -11.89 2.20
C TYR A 46 4.14 -12.57 3.45
N LYS A 47 4.56 -11.80 4.47
CA LYS A 47 5.07 -12.30 5.76
C LYS A 47 4.17 -11.90 6.93
N ASN A 48 2.90 -11.56 6.69
CA ASN A 48 2.01 -11.19 7.78
C ASN A 48 1.28 -12.41 8.35
N MET A 49 1.81 -12.86 9.49
CA MET A 49 1.03 -13.06 10.73
C MET A 49 0.02 -14.21 10.81
N LEU A 50 0.02 -15.17 9.89
CA LEU A 50 -0.66 -16.45 10.11
C LEU A 50 0.26 -17.58 9.70
N PRO A 51 0.29 -18.71 10.44
CA PRO A 51 1.00 -19.89 9.97
C PRO A 51 0.48 -20.19 8.56
N ASP A 52 1.40 -20.52 7.66
CA ASP A 52 1.12 -20.95 6.29
C ASP A 52 0.34 -22.26 6.36
N ILE A 53 -0.95 -22.15 6.62
CA ILE A 53 -1.90 -23.26 6.55
C ILE A 53 -2.28 -23.29 5.09
N LEU A 54 -1.38 -23.91 4.31
CA LEU A 54 -1.62 -24.36 2.95
C LEU A 54 -3.09 -24.79 2.84
N VAL A 55 -3.85 -23.99 2.10
CA VAL A 55 -5.28 -24.19 1.83
C VAL A 55 -5.39 -25.49 1.03
N GLY A 56 -5.48 -26.59 1.77
CA GLY A 56 -5.39 -27.93 1.21
C GLY A 56 -4.61 -28.84 2.14
N THR A 57 -5.32 -29.48 3.06
CA THR A 57 -4.90 -30.68 3.83
C THR A 57 -4.23 -30.52 5.20
N LYS A 58 -4.38 -29.39 5.93
CA LYS A 58 -3.98 -29.41 7.36
C LYS A 58 -5.09 -30.02 8.23
N LYS A 59 -5.04 -31.32 8.41
CA LYS A 59 -5.80 -32.03 9.46
C LYS A 59 -5.21 -31.64 10.81
N PHE A 60 -5.95 -30.86 11.60
CA PHE A 60 -5.58 -30.58 12.99
C PHE A 60 -5.90 -31.82 13.81
N TYR A 61 -4.86 -32.46 14.35
CA TYR A 61 -4.99 -33.57 15.30
C TYR A 61 -4.66 -33.04 16.69
N GLY A 62 -5.68 -32.70 17.47
CA GLY A 62 -5.55 -32.36 18.89
C GLY A 62 -6.55 -33.18 19.69
N GLY A 63 -6.06 -34.00 20.63
CA GLY A 63 -6.90 -34.68 21.60
C GLY A 63 -7.65 -35.92 21.12
N GLY A 64 -7.12 -36.71 20.19
CA GLY A 64 -7.66 -38.04 19.85
C GLY A 64 -8.99 -38.07 19.07
N PHE A 65 -9.66 -36.93 18.91
CA PHE A 65 -10.92 -36.84 18.16
C PHE A 65 -10.70 -36.21 16.78
N LYS A 66 -11.26 -36.86 15.76
CA LYS A 66 -11.21 -36.39 14.37
C LYS A 66 -12.28 -35.32 14.16
N ILE A 67 -11.90 -34.04 14.28
CA ILE A 67 -12.82 -32.92 13.99
C ILE A 67 -13.05 -32.87 12.47
N LYS A 68 -14.24 -33.25 12.02
CA LYS A 68 -14.69 -33.00 10.64
C LYS A 68 -15.10 -31.52 10.54
N THR A 69 -14.30 -30.71 9.86
CA THR A 69 -14.72 -29.36 9.47
C THR A 69 -15.69 -29.48 8.30
N PHE A 70 -16.92 -29.00 8.45
CA PHE A 70 -17.84 -28.88 7.33
C PHE A 70 -17.28 -27.86 6.34
N SER A 71 -16.99 -28.32 5.11
CA SER A 71 -16.64 -27.45 3.99
C SER A 71 -17.76 -26.42 3.82
N SER A 72 -17.41 -25.15 3.90
CA SER A 72 -18.32 -24.02 3.79
C SER A 72 -19.06 -24.02 2.45
N LYS A 73 -20.32 -24.47 2.49
CA LYS A 73 -21.40 -24.03 1.59
C LYS A 73 -22.64 -23.76 2.44
N ILE A 74 -22.51 -22.88 3.44
CA ILE A 74 -23.68 -22.36 4.16
C ILE A 74 -24.01 -21.02 3.49
N ASN A 75 -24.95 -21.05 2.55
CA ASN A 75 -25.64 -19.85 2.09
C ASN A 75 -26.54 -19.40 3.25
N CYS A 76 -26.15 -18.36 3.96
CA CYS A 76 -27.02 -17.68 4.92
C CYS A 76 -28.10 -16.92 4.15
N ILE A 77 -29.26 -17.54 3.97
CA ILE A 77 -30.50 -16.82 3.62
C ILE A 77 -31.10 -16.35 4.94
N THR A 78 -31.08 -15.04 5.16
CA THR A 78 -31.68 -14.40 6.33
C THR A 78 -33.18 -14.23 6.06
N ASP A 79 -34.01 -15.19 6.47
CA ASP A 79 -35.47 -15.02 6.47
C ASP A 79 -35.85 -14.07 7.62
N SER A 80 -36.05 -12.80 7.26
CA SER A 80 -36.59 -11.77 8.15
C SER A 80 -38.12 -11.92 8.23
N SER A 81 -38.61 -12.77 9.14
CA SER A 81 -39.99 -12.63 9.62
C SER A 81 -40.19 -13.28 10.99
N ALA A 82 -40.19 -12.44 12.03
CA ALA A 82 -41.03 -12.64 13.21
C ALA A 82 -41.28 -11.26 13.85
N SER A 83 -42.30 -10.59 13.32
CA SER A 83 -42.99 -9.48 13.99
C SER A 83 -43.50 -9.94 15.35
N LYS A 84 -43.35 -9.11 16.39
CA LYS A 84 -44.16 -9.19 17.60
C LYS A 84 -45.41 -8.33 17.45
#